data_AF-A0A1N6SBF5-F1
#
_entry.id   AF-A0A1N6SBF5-F1
#
_cell.length_a   1.000
_cell.length_b   1.000
_cell.length_c   1.000
_cell.angle_alpha   90.00
_cell.angle_beta   90.00
_cell.angle_gamma   90.00
#
_symmetry.space_group_name_H-M   'P 1'
#
loop_
_entity.id
_entity.type
_entity.pdbx_description
1 polymer ?
#
loop_
_entity_poly.entity_id
_entity_poly.type
_entity_poly.pdbx_seq_one_letter_code
_entity_poly.pdbx_strand_id
1 'polypeptide(L)'
;MRRNRAVRPTLVLLAASAVVAGIAMVATAASPPLSPAQQEALRTRIAAWQALTPDSRRDARAQMQAWLQLPPIQQAGLRASAAAFSQLPAEQQAAMRVKFAALSGEQKHGWRLGPVLGAYYPRLHPLIAYVPEAEREPLLRTLHAMSPQELELLGRLAFSTPPAERNALRQALIRQPPADRLGWLMTQMDR
;
A
#
# COMPACT_ATOMS: atom_id res chain seq x y z
N MET A 1 -32.18 -25.08 -62.91
CA MET A 1 -30.73 -25.01 -62.64
C MET A 1 -30.45 -23.93 -61.58
N ARG A 2 -29.69 -24.30 -60.53
CA ARG A 2 -28.82 -23.47 -59.65
C ARG A 2 -29.37 -22.22 -58.89
N ARG A 3 -29.51 -22.43 -57.56
CA ARG A 3 -28.93 -21.69 -56.40
C ARG A 3 -29.40 -20.26 -56.04
N ASN A 4 -30.23 -20.22 -54.99
CA ASN A 4 -30.04 -19.63 -53.64
C ASN A 4 -29.54 -18.17 -53.43
N ARG A 5 -30.49 -17.35 -52.92
CA ARG A 5 -30.50 -16.44 -51.73
C ARG A 5 -29.27 -15.59 -51.37
N ALA A 6 -29.48 -14.27 -51.23
CA ALA A 6 -29.53 -13.53 -49.94
C ALA A 6 -29.91 -12.04 -50.20
N VAL A 7 -31.01 -11.48 -49.66
CA VAL A 7 -31.15 -10.62 -48.43
C VAL A 7 -30.00 -9.62 -48.20
N ARG A 8 -30.14 -8.30 -47.92
CA ARG A 8 -31.13 -7.46 -47.17
C ARG A 8 -30.99 -5.97 -47.59
N PRO A 9 -31.94 -5.08 -47.21
CA PRO A 9 -31.99 -3.67 -47.62
C PRO A 9 -31.14 -2.73 -46.75
N THR A 10 -30.54 -1.75 -47.42
CA THR A 10 -29.85 -0.54 -46.92
C THR A 10 -30.92 0.51 -46.55
N LEU A 11 -30.99 0.98 -45.29
CA LEU A 11 -30.46 2.29 -44.80
C LEU A 11 -31.22 3.49 -45.43
N VAL A 12 -31.78 4.46 -44.70
CA VAL A 12 -31.09 5.35 -43.74
C VAL A 12 -32.11 6.32 -43.11
N LEU A 13 -31.89 6.57 -41.81
CA LEU A 13 -32.08 7.77 -40.99
C LEU A 13 -33.28 8.72 -41.20
N LEU A 14 -33.88 9.12 -40.05
CA LEU A 14 -33.59 10.45 -39.50
C LEU A 14 -33.77 10.51 -37.98
N ALA A 15 -32.74 11.08 -37.35
CA ALA A 15 -32.52 11.26 -35.92
C ALA A 15 -33.25 12.49 -35.35
N ALA A 16 -33.47 12.49 -34.03
CA ALA A 16 -33.07 13.55 -33.07
C ALA A 16 -33.89 13.39 -31.78
N SER A 17 -33.34 12.75 -30.74
CA SER A 17 -32.51 13.35 -29.67
C SER A 17 -33.32 13.94 -28.51
N ALA A 18 -33.32 13.24 -27.37
CA ALA A 18 -33.48 13.83 -26.04
C ALA A 18 -32.82 12.93 -24.96
N VAL A 19 -31.63 13.36 -24.53
CA VAL A 19 -30.97 13.20 -23.22
C VAL A 19 -30.86 11.77 -22.62
N VAL A 20 -29.68 11.17 -22.73
CA VAL A 20 -29.22 10.05 -21.89
C VAL A 20 -27.90 10.41 -21.23
N ALA A 21 -27.87 10.36 -19.90
CA ALA A 21 -26.71 10.00 -19.08
C ALA A 21 -27.28 9.62 -17.70
N GLY A 22 -27.78 8.41 -17.48
CA GLY A 22 -27.01 7.18 -17.58
C GLY A 22 -26.38 6.84 -16.24
N ILE A 23 -27.18 6.79 -15.15
CA ILE A 23 -26.81 5.96 -13.99
C ILE A 23 -26.94 4.53 -14.51
N ALA A 24 -25.83 4.01 -15.03
CA ALA A 24 -25.72 2.60 -15.36
C ALA A 24 -26.05 1.83 -14.08
N MET A 25 -27.21 1.19 -14.13
CA MET A 25 -27.65 0.09 -13.30
C MET A 25 -26.43 -0.79 -12.99
N VAL A 26 -25.83 -0.61 -11.81
CA VAL A 26 -24.87 -1.58 -11.29
C VAL A 26 -25.71 -2.82 -11.02
N ALA A 27 -25.73 -3.73 -11.99
CA ALA A 27 -26.15 -5.09 -11.74
C ALA A 27 -25.32 -5.55 -10.53
N THR A 28 -25.97 -5.74 -9.39
CA THR A 28 -25.42 -6.52 -8.30
C THR A 28 -25.26 -7.94 -8.83
N ALA A 29 -24.18 -8.19 -9.56
CA ALA A 29 -23.76 -9.54 -9.89
C ALA A 29 -23.53 -10.20 -8.53
N ALA A 30 -24.49 -11.02 -8.10
CA ALA A 30 -24.32 -11.87 -6.95
C ALA A 30 -23.01 -12.63 -7.16
N SER A 31 -22.07 -12.48 -6.21
CA SER A 31 -20.81 -13.20 -6.27
C SER A 31 -21.09 -14.68 -6.51
N PRO A 32 -20.44 -15.33 -7.49
CA PRO A 32 -20.71 -16.74 -7.78
C PRO A 32 -20.51 -17.57 -6.50
N PRO A 33 -21.35 -18.60 -6.27
CA PRO A 33 -21.22 -19.45 -5.09
C PRO A 33 -19.83 -20.08 -5.08
N LEU A 34 -19.22 -20.16 -3.89
CA LEU A 34 -17.88 -20.73 -3.72
C LEU A 34 -17.87 -22.19 -4.17
N SER A 35 -16.88 -22.58 -4.98
CA SER A 35 -16.67 -23.98 -5.34
C SER A 35 -16.31 -24.82 -4.11
N PRO A 36 -16.51 -26.16 -4.12
CA PRO A 36 -16.14 -27.01 -2.99
C PRO A 36 -14.68 -26.83 -2.54
N ALA A 37 -13.75 -26.65 -3.49
CA ALA A 37 -12.34 -26.38 -3.19
C ALA A 37 -12.14 -25.02 -2.51
N GLN A 38 -12.87 -23.98 -2.93
CA GLN A 38 -12.83 -22.67 -2.28
C GLN A 38 -13.45 -22.69 -0.89
N GLN A 39 -14.53 -23.45 -0.69
CA GLN A 39 -15.15 -23.65 0.62
C GLN A 39 -14.19 -24.35 1.59
N GLU A 40 -13.50 -25.40 1.13
CA GLU A 40 -12.53 -26.11 1.97
C GLU A 40 -11.33 -25.23 2.33
N ALA A 41 -10.76 -24.53 1.35
CA ALA A 41 -9.68 -23.57 1.61
C ALA A 41 -10.11 -22.46 2.60
N LEU A 42 -11.37 -22.00 2.53
CA LEU A 42 -11.92 -21.05 3.48
C LEU A 42 -12.03 -21.66 4.89
N ARG A 43 -12.56 -22.88 5.02
CA ARG A 43 -12.63 -23.60 6.30
C ARG A 43 -11.25 -23.76 6.93
N THR A 44 -10.25 -24.17 6.15
CA THR A 44 -8.86 -24.28 6.62
C THR A 44 -8.34 -22.94 7.14
N ARG A 45 -8.57 -21.83 6.42
CA ARG A 45 -8.15 -20.48 6.84
C ARG A 45 -8.84 -20.02 8.12
N ILE A 46 -10.13 -20.30 8.26
CA ILE A 46 -10.90 -19.97 9.48
C ILE A 46 -10.36 -20.77 10.66
N ALA A 47 -10.14 -22.08 10.51
CA ALA A 47 -9.58 -22.91 11.57
C ALA A 47 -8.18 -22.43 11.99
N ALA A 48 -7.32 -22.12 11.02
CA ALA A 48 -5.99 -21.55 11.29
C ALA A 48 -6.07 -20.23 12.06
N TRP A 49 -6.99 -19.33 11.67
CA TRP A 49 -7.23 -18.07 12.39
C TRP A 49 -7.74 -18.28 13.82
N GLN A 50 -8.66 -19.23 14.01
CA GLN A 50 -9.19 -19.57 15.33
C GLN A 50 -8.11 -20.19 16.24
N ALA A 51 -7.14 -20.91 15.68
CA ALA A 51 -6.01 -21.46 16.43
C ALA A 51 -4.98 -20.39 16.87
N LEU A 52 -5.00 -19.18 16.30
CA LEU A 52 -4.07 -18.11 16.68
C LEU A 52 -4.31 -17.62 18.12
N THR A 53 -3.22 -17.38 18.85
CA THR A 53 -3.24 -16.71 20.15
C THR A 53 -3.76 -15.27 20.02
N PRO A 54 -4.27 -14.64 21.10
CA PRO A 54 -4.72 -13.26 21.08
C PRO A 54 -3.69 -12.28 20.51
N ASP A 55 -2.41 -12.43 20.87
CA ASP A 55 -1.33 -11.58 20.37
C ASP A 55 -1.03 -11.84 18.89
N SER A 56 -0.99 -13.10 18.46
CA SER A 56 -0.85 -13.44 17.03
C SER A 56 -1.98 -12.84 16.19
N ARG A 57 -3.22 -12.82 16.70
CA ARG A 57 -4.35 -12.16 16.02
C ARG A 57 -4.20 -10.65 15.99
N ARG A 58 -3.66 -10.03 17.06
CA ARG A 58 -3.36 -8.58 17.08
C ARG A 58 -2.31 -8.24 16.01
N ASP A 59 -1.23 -9.00 15.94
CA ASP A 59 -0.19 -8.81 14.94
C ASP A 59 -0.69 -9.02 13.51
N ALA A 60 -1.52 -10.03 13.27
CA ALA A 60 -2.12 -10.26 11.96
C ALA A 60 -3.05 -9.11 11.54
N ARG A 61 -3.84 -8.56 12.47
CA ARG A 61 -4.64 -7.34 12.22
C ARG A 61 -3.76 -6.14 11.91
N ALA A 62 -2.69 -5.93 12.66
CA ALA A 62 -1.75 -4.83 12.43
C ALA A 62 -1.08 -4.93 11.05
N GLN A 63 -0.69 -6.13 10.63
CA GLN A 63 -0.14 -6.37 9.29
C GLN A 63 -1.17 -6.10 8.19
N MET A 64 -2.42 -6.52 8.39
CA MET A 64 -3.50 -6.22 7.44
C MET A 64 -3.77 -4.72 7.33
N GLN A 65 -3.81 -4.00 8.45
CA GLN A 65 -3.99 -2.55 8.46
C GLN A 65 -2.84 -1.83 7.73
N ALA A 66 -1.59 -2.23 8.02
CA ALA A 66 -0.42 -1.69 7.34
C ALA A 66 -0.49 -1.95 5.82
N TRP A 67 -0.87 -3.15 5.41
CA TRP A 67 -1.07 -3.50 4.01
C TRP A 67 -2.10 -2.60 3.31
N LEU A 68 -3.26 -2.38 3.95
CA LEU A 68 -4.34 -1.55 3.41
C LEU A 68 -3.95 -0.07 3.29
N GLN A 69 -3.01 0.40 4.12
CA GLN A 69 -2.49 1.77 4.09
C GLN A 69 -1.44 2.00 3.00
N LEU A 70 -0.89 0.94 2.40
CA LEU A 70 0.11 1.10 1.34
C LEU A 70 -0.53 1.64 0.04
N PRO A 71 0.17 2.55 -0.67
CA PRO A 71 -0.25 2.97 -2.00
C PRO A 71 -0.42 1.77 -2.96
N PRO A 72 -1.39 1.81 -3.90
CA PRO A 72 -1.67 0.68 -4.80
C PRO A 72 -0.46 0.18 -5.59
N ILE A 73 0.42 1.10 -6.00
CA ILE A 73 1.67 0.77 -6.70
C ILE A 73 2.63 -0.05 -5.83
N GLN A 74 2.72 0.28 -4.54
CA GLN A 74 3.54 -0.48 -3.58
C GLN A 74 2.91 -1.83 -3.26
N GLN A 75 1.58 -1.91 -3.14
CA GLN A 75 0.89 -3.20 -3.01
C GLN A 75 1.16 -4.11 -4.22
N ALA A 76 1.09 -3.57 -5.44
CA ALA A 76 1.41 -4.31 -6.65
C ALA A 76 2.87 -4.79 -6.65
N GLY A 77 3.81 -3.92 -6.30
CA GLY A 77 5.23 -4.26 -6.15
C GLY A 77 5.46 -5.38 -5.12
N LEU A 78 4.83 -5.30 -3.95
CA LEU A 78 4.93 -6.36 -2.94
C LEU A 78 4.31 -7.69 -3.39
N ARG A 79 3.19 -7.68 -4.12
CA ARG A 79 2.63 -8.89 -4.73
C ARG A 79 3.61 -9.52 -5.73
N ALA A 80 4.25 -8.70 -6.57
CA ALA A 80 5.25 -9.17 -7.52
C ALA A 80 6.47 -9.75 -6.82
N SER A 81 6.99 -9.07 -5.78
CA SER A 81 8.09 -9.59 -4.95
C SER A 81 7.73 -10.88 -4.23
N ALA A 82 6.50 -11.01 -3.73
CA ALA A 82 6.03 -12.25 -3.10
C ALA A 82 5.94 -13.40 -4.11
N ALA A 83 5.46 -13.14 -5.33
CA ALA A 83 5.46 -14.12 -6.41
C ALA A 83 6.89 -14.54 -6.77
N ALA A 84 7.81 -13.59 -6.97
CA ALA A 84 9.22 -13.88 -7.24
C ALA A 84 9.86 -14.70 -6.11
N PHE A 85 9.61 -14.32 -4.85
CA PHE A 85 10.10 -15.05 -3.68
C PHE A 85 9.61 -16.50 -3.66
N SER A 86 8.34 -16.76 -4.01
CA SER A 86 7.77 -18.10 -4.03
C SER A 86 8.40 -19.03 -5.09
N GLN A 87 9.02 -18.44 -6.13
CA GLN A 87 9.72 -19.18 -7.18
C GLN A 87 11.19 -19.46 -6.85
N LEU A 88 11.74 -18.87 -5.76
CA LEU A 88 13.12 -19.13 -5.36
C LEU A 88 13.28 -20.58 -4.84
N PRO A 89 14.46 -21.19 -4.99
CA PRO A 89 14.77 -22.46 -4.33
C PRO A 89 14.54 -22.39 -2.81
N ALA A 90 14.10 -23.50 -2.21
CA ALA A 90 13.74 -23.56 -0.80
C ALA A 90 14.87 -23.09 0.13
N GLU A 91 16.12 -23.40 -0.21
CA GLU A 91 17.30 -22.96 0.54
C GLU A 91 17.44 -21.41 0.53
N GLN A 92 17.23 -20.78 -0.63
CA GLN A 92 17.30 -19.32 -0.75
C GLN A 92 16.15 -18.65 0.02
N GLN A 93 14.94 -19.22 -0.05
CA GLN A 93 13.81 -18.76 0.75
C GLN A 93 14.12 -18.84 2.26
N ALA A 94 14.69 -19.97 2.71
CA ALA A 94 15.06 -20.17 4.10
C ALA A 94 16.13 -19.15 4.54
N ALA A 95 17.17 -18.93 3.74
CA ALA A 95 18.21 -17.95 4.02
C ALA A 95 17.64 -16.53 4.18
N MET A 96 16.71 -16.13 3.30
CA MET A 96 16.04 -14.83 3.41
C MET A 96 15.15 -14.73 4.67
N ARG A 97 14.41 -15.79 5.01
CA ARG A 97 13.60 -15.84 6.24
C ARG A 97 14.45 -15.71 7.50
N VAL A 98 15.62 -16.36 7.54
CA VAL A 98 16.58 -16.24 8.64
C VAL A 98 17.09 -14.81 8.76
N LYS A 99 17.50 -14.19 7.65
CA LYS A 99 17.93 -12.78 7.63
C LYS A 99 16.84 -11.85 8.16
N PHE A 100 15.59 -12.05 7.73
CA PHE A 100 14.47 -11.25 8.23
C PHE A 100 14.18 -11.52 9.72
N ALA A 101 14.26 -12.78 10.16
CA ALA A 101 14.08 -13.15 11.56
C ALA A 101 15.13 -12.53 12.48
N ALA A 102 16.36 -12.31 11.97
CA ALA A 102 17.45 -11.66 12.69
C ALA A 102 17.29 -10.14 12.84
N LEU A 103 16.38 -9.49 12.11
CA LEU A 103 16.11 -8.06 12.27
C LEU A 103 15.54 -7.76 13.66
N SER A 104 15.87 -6.57 14.18
CA SER A 104 15.30 -6.08 15.44
C SER A 104 13.77 -5.92 15.31
N GLY A 105 13.06 -5.95 16.44
CA GLY A 105 11.62 -5.69 16.45
C GLY A 105 11.28 -4.36 15.79
N GLU A 106 12.06 -3.32 16.08
CA GLU A 106 11.93 -1.98 15.51
C GLU A 106 12.05 -1.99 13.98
N GLN A 107 13.10 -2.64 13.44
CA GLN A 107 13.30 -2.76 11.99
C GLN A 107 12.15 -3.54 11.33
N LYS A 108 11.69 -4.63 11.94
CA LYS A 108 10.52 -5.40 11.45
C LYS A 108 9.26 -4.54 11.42
N HIS A 109 9.05 -3.68 12.42
CA HIS A 109 7.94 -2.73 12.43
C HIS A 109 8.08 -1.69 11.33
N GLY A 110 9.29 -1.18 11.08
CA GLY A 110 9.59 -0.27 9.98
C GLY A 110 9.18 -0.81 8.61
N TRP A 111 9.43 -2.10 8.34
CA TRP A 111 9.01 -2.76 7.10
C TRP A 111 7.48 -2.81 6.88
N ARG A 112 6.67 -2.61 7.94
CA ARG A 112 5.20 -2.47 7.79
C ARG A 112 4.81 -1.20 7.04
N LEU A 113 5.68 -0.18 7.01
CA LEU A 113 5.48 1.05 6.23
C LEU A 113 5.70 0.85 4.71
N GLY A 114 5.94 -0.38 4.27
CA GLY A 114 6.20 -0.70 2.87
C GLY A 114 7.69 -0.69 2.53
N PRO A 115 8.06 -1.17 1.34
CA PRO A 115 9.45 -1.44 0.98
C PRO A 115 10.27 -0.16 0.82
N VAL A 116 9.65 0.95 0.45
CA VAL A 116 10.34 2.25 0.33
C VAL A 116 10.63 2.78 1.73
N LEU A 117 9.60 3.13 2.52
CA LEU A 117 9.80 3.73 3.85
C LEU A 117 10.48 2.78 4.85
N GLY A 118 10.29 1.47 4.72
CA GLY A 118 10.95 0.48 5.57
C GLY A 118 12.48 0.53 5.49
N ALA A 119 13.04 0.81 4.30
CA ALA A 119 14.48 0.97 4.13
C ALA A 119 15.03 2.24 4.82
N TYR A 120 14.22 3.30 4.89
CA TYR A 120 14.55 4.57 5.54
C TYR A 120 14.23 4.58 7.04
N TYR A 121 13.50 3.58 7.54
CA TYR A 121 12.96 3.59 8.89
C TYR A 121 13.99 3.88 9.99
N PRO A 122 15.21 3.30 10.01
CA PRO A 122 16.19 3.62 11.05
C PRO A 122 16.56 5.11 11.08
N ARG A 123 16.53 5.80 9.93
CA ARG A 123 16.82 7.24 9.85
C ARG A 123 15.62 8.10 10.19
N LEU A 124 14.42 7.61 9.92
CA LEU A 124 13.18 8.34 10.22
C LEU A 124 12.70 8.10 11.66
N HIS A 125 13.14 7.02 12.30
CA HIS A 125 12.70 6.60 13.63
C HIS A 125 12.65 7.74 14.66
N PRO A 126 13.67 8.61 14.79
CA PRO A 126 13.64 9.70 15.76
C PRO A 126 12.41 10.61 15.64
N LEU A 127 11.91 10.81 14.41
CA LEU A 127 10.77 11.67 14.09
C LEU A 127 9.41 10.95 14.17
N ILE A 128 9.39 9.64 13.88
CA ILE A 128 8.17 8.86 13.67
C ILE A 128 7.91 7.78 14.73
N ALA A 129 8.80 7.60 15.71
CA ALA A 129 8.62 6.64 16.81
C ALA A 129 7.39 6.95 17.65
N TYR A 130 7.10 8.25 17.84
CA TYR A 130 5.92 8.72 18.54
C TYR A 130 5.19 9.77 17.69
N VAL A 131 4.05 9.37 17.12
CA VAL A 131 3.19 10.23 16.30
C VAL A 131 1.80 10.29 16.94
N PRO A 132 1.29 11.49 17.28
CA PRO A 132 -0.08 11.68 17.75
C PRO A 132 -1.08 11.08 16.76
N GLU A 133 -2.17 10.48 17.26
CA GLU A 133 -3.17 9.79 16.42
C GLU A 133 -3.63 10.65 15.23
N ALA A 134 -3.92 11.93 15.49
CA ALA A 134 -4.39 12.88 14.49
C ALA A 134 -3.36 13.17 13.37
N GLU A 135 -2.07 12.97 13.63
CA GLU A 135 -0.99 13.25 12.68
C GLU A 135 -0.59 12.02 11.87
N ARG A 136 -0.97 10.80 12.28
CA ARG A 136 -0.49 9.54 11.67
C ARG A 136 -0.82 9.44 10.19
N GLU A 137 -2.09 9.62 9.84
CA GLU A 137 -2.56 9.45 8.46
C GLU A 137 -2.03 10.56 7.53
N PRO A 138 -2.08 11.86 7.90
CA PRO A 138 -1.45 12.92 7.12
C PRO A 138 0.06 12.75 6.95
N LEU A 139 0.77 12.31 8.00
CA LEU A 139 2.20 12.05 7.93
C LEU A 139 2.49 10.89 6.98
N LEU A 140 1.82 9.75 7.12
CA LEU A 140 2.03 8.58 6.25
C LEU A 140 1.76 8.92 4.79
N ARG A 141 0.68 9.66 4.50
CA ARG A 141 0.40 10.14 3.14
C ARG A 141 1.54 11.01 2.60
N THR A 142 2.07 11.90 3.44
CA THR A 142 3.20 12.77 3.07
C THR A 142 4.45 11.95 2.78
N LEU A 143 4.85 11.06 3.69
CA LEU A 143 6.01 10.19 3.55
C LEU A 143 5.93 9.31 2.30
N HIS A 144 4.76 8.76 1.98
CA HIS A 144 4.56 7.97 0.77
C HIS A 144 4.62 8.78 -0.52
N ALA A 145 4.38 10.09 -0.46
CA ALA A 145 4.50 11.00 -1.59
C ALA A 145 5.89 11.63 -1.72
N MET A 146 6.83 11.30 -0.83
CA MET A 146 8.19 11.84 -0.86
C MET A 146 9.08 11.05 -1.82
N SER A 147 9.98 11.77 -2.48
CA SER A 147 11.05 11.16 -3.28
C SER A 147 12.16 10.58 -2.39
N PRO A 148 13.01 9.68 -2.91
CA PRO A 148 14.18 9.18 -2.18
C PRO A 148 15.10 10.30 -1.68
N GLN A 149 15.28 11.37 -2.47
CA GLN A 149 16.07 12.53 -2.07
C GLN A 149 15.47 13.23 -0.85
N GLU A 150 14.16 13.48 -0.86
CA GLU A 150 13.47 14.11 0.27
C GLU A 150 13.52 13.25 1.54
N LEU A 151 13.39 11.92 1.40
CA LEU A 151 13.50 10.98 2.52
C LEU A 151 14.91 10.95 3.12
N GLU A 152 15.96 11.06 2.30
CA GLU A 152 17.33 11.19 2.80
C GLU A 152 17.53 12.50 3.58
N LEU A 153 17.06 13.63 3.06
CA LEU A 153 17.15 14.93 3.75
C LEU A 153 16.36 14.90 5.07
N LEU A 154 15.15 14.36 5.04
CA LEU A 154 14.33 14.21 6.24
C LEU A 154 14.99 13.30 7.28
N GLY A 155 15.65 12.22 6.86
CA GLY A 155 16.41 11.35 7.75
C GLY A 155 17.55 12.09 8.45
N ARG A 156 18.29 12.95 7.74
CA ARG A 156 19.34 13.79 8.34
C ARG A 156 18.74 14.77 9.35
N LEU A 157 17.67 15.46 8.97
CA LEU A 157 16.96 16.38 9.86
C LEU A 157 16.41 15.68 11.10
N ALA A 158 15.86 14.47 10.97
CA ALA A 158 15.34 13.70 12.10
C ALA A 158 16.41 13.42 13.16
N PHE A 159 17.66 13.19 12.75
CA PHE A 159 18.78 13.01 13.67
C PHE A 159 19.31 14.32 14.24
N SER A 160 19.36 15.40 13.47
CA SER A 160 19.86 16.70 13.95
C SER A 160 18.83 17.46 14.81
N THR A 161 17.54 17.15 14.67
CA THR A 161 16.47 17.86 15.39
C THR A 161 16.34 17.37 16.84
N PRO A 162 16.49 18.26 17.84
CA PRO A 162 16.33 17.93 19.24
C PRO A 162 14.93 17.36 19.54
N PRO A 163 14.78 16.44 20.51
CA PRO A 163 13.50 15.79 20.81
C PRO A 163 12.31 16.74 21.00
N ALA A 164 12.54 17.91 21.64
CA ALA A 164 11.52 18.92 21.89
C ALA A 164 10.96 19.57 20.59
N GLU A 165 11.76 19.62 19.53
CA GLU A 165 11.43 20.29 18.27
C GLU A 165 10.87 19.35 17.21
N ARG A 166 11.01 18.03 17.39
CA ARG A 166 10.56 17.03 16.42
C ARG A 166 9.07 17.12 16.12
N ASN A 167 8.26 17.48 17.11
CA ASN A 167 6.83 17.69 16.89
C ASN A 167 6.56 18.86 15.93
N ALA A 168 7.26 19.98 16.12
CA ALA A 168 7.15 21.14 15.24
C ALA A 168 7.63 20.81 13.82
N LEU A 169 8.75 20.09 13.70
CA LEU A 169 9.25 19.62 12.40
C LEU A 169 8.22 18.75 11.66
N ARG A 170 7.60 17.79 12.36
CA ARG A 170 6.59 16.90 11.76
C ARG A 170 5.36 17.67 11.30
N GLN A 171 4.86 18.59 12.12
CA GLN A 171 3.71 19.43 11.76
C GLN A 171 4.02 20.35 10.58
N ALA A 172 5.22 20.92 10.54
CA ALA A 172 5.67 21.73 9.41
C ALA A 172 5.75 20.90 8.12
N LEU A 173 6.31 19.68 8.19
CA LEU A 173 6.39 18.73 7.07
C LEU A 173 5.00 18.37 6.52
N ILE A 174 4.04 18.04 7.39
CA ILE A 174 2.65 17.68 6.99
C ILE A 174 1.98 18.83 6.22
N ARG A 175 2.30 20.08 6.56
CA ARG A 175 1.74 21.27 5.91
C ARG A 175 2.41 21.62 4.59
N GLN A 176 3.57 21.03 4.27
CA GLN A 176 4.28 21.35 3.03
C GLN A 176 3.59 20.74 1.80
N PRO A 177 3.22 21.55 0.80
CA PRO A 177 2.80 21.04 -0.51
C PRO A 177 3.92 20.21 -1.16
N PRO A 178 3.60 19.17 -1.95
CA PRO A 178 4.60 18.37 -2.64
C PRO A 178 5.57 19.17 -3.51
N ALA A 179 5.10 20.26 -4.14
CA ALA A 179 5.92 21.10 -5.02
C ALA A 179 7.03 21.87 -4.28
N ASP A 180 6.78 22.25 -3.02
CA ASP A 180 7.68 23.13 -2.26
C ASP A 180 8.54 22.37 -1.25
N ARG A 181 8.20 21.11 -0.98
CA ARG A 181 8.76 20.31 0.11
C ARG A 181 10.27 20.15 0.04
N LEU A 182 10.83 19.88 -1.15
CA LEU A 182 12.28 19.74 -1.32
C LEU A 182 13.03 21.02 -0.95
N GLY A 183 12.58 22.17 -1.44
CA GLY A 183 13.17 23.47 -1.12
C GLY A 183 13.08 23.79 0.38
N TRP A 184 11.91 23.51 0.98
CA TRP A 184 11.72 23.67 2.42
C TRP A 184 12.68 22.78 3.25
N LEU A 185 12.86 21.51 2.88
CA LEU A 185 13.79 20.59 3.55
C LEU A 185 15.24 21.10 3.47
N MET A 186 15.65 21.63 2.33
CA MET A 186 16.99 22.21 2.15
C MET A 186 17.18 23.42 3.07
N THR A 187 16.21 24.34 3.12
CA THR A 187 16.28 25.49 4.04
C THR A 187 16.31 25.08 5.52
N GLN A 188 15.68 23.97 5.91
CA GLN A 188 15.79 23.46 7.29
C GLN A 188 17.19 22.91 7.61
N MET A 189 17.94 22.43 6.61
CA MET A 189 19.29 21.90 6.82
C MET A 189 20.35 22.98 7.01
N ASP A 190 20.10 24.19 6.52
CA ASP A 190 21.03 25.33 6.61
C ASP A 190 20.89 26.13 7.92
N ARG A 191 19.99 25.71 8.80
CA ARG A 191 19.72 26.32 10.11
C ARG A 191 20.46 25.58 11.21
#